data_AF-A0A2M7KT76-F1
#
_entry.id   AF-A0A2M7KT76-F1
#
_cell.length_a   1.000
_cell.length_b   1.000
_cell.length_c   1.000
_cell.angle_alpha   90.00
_cell.angle_beta   90.00
_cell.angle_gamma   90.00
#
_symmetry.space_group_name_H-M   'P 1'
#
loop_
_entity.id
_entity.type
_entity.pdbx_description
1 polymer ?
#
loop_
_entity_poly.entity_id
_entity_poly.type
_entity_poly.pdbx_seq_one_letter_code
_entity_poly.pdbx_strand_id
1 'polypeptide(L)'
;MPENHHEALAWLDRVGDFHHNSEGALERFDGVQWDVEPYVLKEWKTDPKALGRGYLGLIQKLLERHEKIAGGTPFEFGLAIPFWWDRDGPDSVFVSAGGTESPLLGCLLQEFAERPGVAVHLAAMAYRTHALGPNSSTAISQREIDTAERCRGNVRVWVGLESTKTEPASITFYGGTWAALANAAAQVDRFFAGRKSYAGVALHHYRSLVRLQGAPVERTEGGI
;
A
#
# COMPACT_ATOMS: atom_id res chain seq x y z
N MET A 1 12.85 11.75 -2.99
CA MET A 1 14.16 12.25 -2.51
C MET A 1 13.93 13.18 -1.31
N PRO A 2 14.84 13.22 -0.32
CA PRO A 2 14.71 14.01 0.90
C PRO A 2 14.30 15.48 0.70
N GLU A 3 14.85 16.12 -0.32
CA GLU A 3 14.58 17.51 -0.70
C GLU A 3 13.11 17.76 -1.03
N ASN A 4 12.37 16.77 -1.53
CA ASN A 4 10.97 16.92 -1.96
C ASN A 4 9.97 16.47 -0.88
N HIS A 5 10.42 16.04 0.31
CA HIS A 5 9.49 15.57 1.36
C HIS A 5 8.50 16.66 1.80
N HIS A 6 8.89 17.93 1.65
CA HIS A 6 8.03 19.07 1.96
C HIS A 6 6.75 19.10 1.11
N GLU A 7 6.78 18.59 -0.13
CA GLU A 7 5.61 18.55 -1.01
C GLU A 7 4.54 17.59 -0.47
N ALA A 8 4.96 16.39 -0.06
CA ALA A 8 4.09 15.40 0.54
C ALA A 8 3.52 15.90 1.88
N LEU A 9 4.34 16.52 2.72
CA LEU A 9 3.88 17.10 3.98
C LEU A 9 2.84 18.22 3.75
N ALA A 10 3.08 19.11 2.78
CA ALA A 10 2.13 20.16 2.43
C ALA A 10 0.83 19.60 1.83
N TRP A 11 0.88 18.46 1.13
CA TRP A 11 -0.32 17.77 0.67
C TRP A 11 -1.12 17.21 1.84
N LEU A 12 -0.45 16.57 2.80
CA LEU A 12 -1.10 16.03 3.99
C LEU A 12 -1.76 17.14 4.82
N ASP A 13 -1.11 18.29 4.93
CA ASP A 13 -1.68 19.47 5.60
C ASP A 13 -2.99 19.91 4.95
N ARG A 14 -3.04 20.00 3.62
CA ARG A 14 -4.29 20.34 2.90
C ARG A 14 -5.40 19.33 3.12
N VAL A 15 -5.07 18.04 3.22
CA VAL A 15 -6.04 16.99 3.54
C VAL A 15 -6.54 17.14 4.97
N GLY A 16 -5.65 17.42 5.93
CA GLY A 16 -6.02 17.69 7.31
C GLY A 16 -6.92 18.92 7.44
N ASP A 17 -6.56 20.01 6.77
CA ASP A 17 -7.35 21.25 6.74
C ASP A 17 -8.75 20.97 6.17
N PHE A 18 -8.86 20.26 5.06
CA PHE A 18 -10.16 19.88 4.51
C PHE A 18 -10.96 19.00 5.48
N HIS A 19 -10.33 17.97 6.05
CA HIS A 19 -10.96 17.03 6.97
C HIS A 19 -11.50 17.75 8.23
N HIS A 20 -10.74 18.68 8.82
CA HIS A 20 -11.16 19.42 10.01
C HIS A 20 -12.22 20.49 9.72
N ASN A 21 -12.18 21.10 8.54
CA ASN A 21 -13.14 22.14 8.14
C ASN A 21 -14.42 21.57 7.49
N SER A 22 -14.50 20.26 7.27
CA SER A 22 -15.70 19.60 6.74
C SER A 22 -16.84 19.62 7.76
N GLU A 23 -17.98 20.18 7.35
CA GLU A 23 -19.19 20.28 8.18
C GLU A 23 -19.94 18.95 8.24
N GLY A 24 -19.95 18.20 7.13
CA GLY A 24 -20.60 16.90 7.03
C GLY A 24 -19.69 15.74 7.43
N ALA A 25 -20.21 14.80 8.22
CA ALA A 25 -19.47 13.57 8.56
C ALA A 25 -19.11 12.73 7.32
N LEU A 26 -19.93 12.77 6.26
CA LEU A 26 -19.69 12.06 4.99
C LEU A 26 -18.65 12.75 4.09
N GLU A 27 -18.29 13.99 4.37
CA GLU A 27 -17.25 14.73 3.64
C GLU A 27 -15.86 14.43 4.20
N ARG A 28 -15.79 13.98 5.46
CA ARG A 28 -14.54 13.65 6.14
C ARG A 28 -13.97 12.33 5.61
N PHE A 29 -12.65 12.30 5.53
CA PHE A 29 -11.92 11.09 5.22
C PHE A 29 -11.77 10.18 6.44
N ASP A 30 -11.90 8.86 6.22
CA ASP A 30 -11.54 7.85 7.21
C ASP A 30 -10.02 7.68 7.39
N GLY A 31 -9.22 8.17 6.43
CA GLY A 31 -7.78 8.04 6.43
C GLY A 31 -7.14 8.56 5.13
N VAL A 32 -5.83 8.35 5.01
CA VAL A 32 -5.04 8.70 3.81
C VAL A 32 -4.19 7.53 3.39
N GLN A 33 -4.04 7.30 2.08
CA GLN A 33 -3.10 6.30 1.55
C GLN A 33 -2.04 6.98 0.69
N TRP A 34 -0.78 6.63 0.95
CA TRP A 34 0.36 7.06 0.15
C TRP A 34 0.74 6.00 -0.86
N ASP A 35 0.66 6.34 -2.14
CA ASP A 35 1.16 5.55 -3.25
C ASP A 35 2.44 6.20 -3.79
N VAL A 36 3.53 6.01 -3.05
CA VAL A 36 4.84 6.58 -3.36
C VAL A 36 5.78 5.43 -3.69
N GLU A 37 6.14 5.31 -4.96
CA GLU A 37 6.93 4.21 -5.51
C GLU A 37 8.38 4.66 -5.79
N PRO A 38 9.29 4.72 -4.79
CA PRO A 38 10.65 5.23 -5.01
C PRO A 38 11.45 4.42 -6.03
N TYR A 39 11.06 3.17 -6.29
CA TYR A 39 11.71 2.28 -7.25
C TYR A 39 11.50 2.64 -8.72
N VAL A 40 10.58 3.54 -9.04
CA VAL A 40 10.41 4.05 -10.41
C VAL A 40 11.46 5.10 -10.78
N LEU A 41 12.14 5.67 -9.78
CA LEU A 41 13.17 6.68 -9.97
C LEU A 41 14.46 6.03 -10.50
N LYS A 42 15.16 6.74 -11.39
CA LYS A 42 16.44 6.28 -11.95
C LYS A 42 17.49 6.05 -10.86
N GLU A 43 17.43 6.86 -9.79
CA GLU A 43 18.33 6.82 -8.65
C GLU A 43 18.22 5.50 -7.86
N TRP A 44 17.08 4.80 -7.97
CA TRP A 44 16.91 3.49 -7.33
C TRP A 44 17.82 2.44 -7.94
N LYS A 45 18.14 2.55 -9.22
CA LYS A 45 19.07 1.62 -9.89
C LYS A 45 20.52 1.85 -9.46
N THR A 46 20.84 3.05 -8.99
CA THR A 46 22.21 3.43 -8.62
C THR A 46 22.48 3.28 -7.12
N ASP A 47 21.55 3.71 -6.28
CA ASP A 47 21.67 3.60 -4.81
C ASP A 47 20.29 3.38 -4.16
N PRO A 48 19.74 2.15 -4.26
CA PRO A 48 18.45 1.83 -3.68
C PRO A 48 18.46 1.97 -2.15
N LYS A 49 19.62 1.81 -1.49
CA LYS A 49 19.73 1.98 -0.03
C LYS A 49 19.55 3.44 0.37
N ALA A 50 20.17 4.39 -0.34
CA ALA A 50 19.97 5.81 -0.07
C ALA A 50 18.53 6.24 -0.31
N LEU A 51 17.91 5.81 -1.42
CA LEU A 51 16.50 6.08 -1.65
C LEU A 51 15.59 5.42 -0.63
N GLY A 52 15.87 4.17 -0.22
CA GLY A 52 15.14 3.47 0.82
C GLY A 52 15.19 4.22 2.16
N ARG A 53 16.37 4.73 2.56
CA ARG A 53 16.50 5.59 3.75
C ARG A 53 15.72 6.89 3.61
N GLY A 54 15.76 7.51 2.44
CA GLY A 54 14.95 8.69 2.12
C GLY A 54 13.46 8.39 2.26
N TYR A 55 12.98 7.30 1.67
CA TYR A 55 11.60 6.86 1.78
C TYR A 55 11.18 6.59 3.23
N LEU A 56 11.97 5.86 4.00
CA LEU A 56 11.72 5.65 5.43
C LEU A 56 11.60 7.00 6.18
N GLY A 57 12.52 7.92 5.92
CA GLY A 57 12.49 9.26 6.50
C GLY A 57 11.31 10.13 6.03
N LEU A 58 10.73 9.86 4.85
CA LEU A 58 9.46 10.46 4.43
C LEU A 58 8.31 9.91 5.27
N ILE A 59 8.21 8.59 5.39
CA ILE A 59 7.13 7.93 6.13
C ILE A 59 7.14 8.34 7.61
N GLN A 60 8.32 8.42 8.25
CA GLN A 60 8.45 8.92 9.63
C GLN A 60 7.86 10.33 9.79
N LYS A 61 8.21 11.26 8.90
CA LYS A 61 7.67 12.64 8.92
C LYS A 61 6.16 12.69 8.66
N LEU A 62 5.68 11.83 7.76
CA LEU A 62 4.25 11.74 7.44
C LEU A 62 3.45 11.17 8.60
N LEU A 63 3.97 10.16 9.31
CA LEU A 63 3.37 9.63 10.53
C LEU A 63 3.26 10.71 11.61
N GLU A 64 4.36 11.42 11.90
CA GLU A 64 4.36 12.51 12.88
C GLU A 64 3.35 13.61 12.53
N ARG A 65 3.15 13.90 11.24
CA ARG A 65 2.16 14.88 10.79
C ARG A 65 0.75 14.33 10.88
N HIS A 66 0.55 13.09 10.47
CA HIS A 66 -0.73 12.38 10.53
C HIS A 66 -1.26 12.29 11.96
N GLU A 67 -0.42 11.96 12.94
CA GLU A 67 -0.82 11.90 14.36
C GLU A 67 -1.37 13.25 14.86
N LYS A 68 -0.79 14.36 14.40
CA LYS A 68 -1.28 15.72 14.73
C LYS A 68 -2.63 16.01 14.09
N ILE A 69 -2.83 15.57 12.85
CA ILE A 69 -4.12 15.72 12.15
C ILE A 69 -5.19 14.85 12.80
N ALA A 70 -4.86 13.60 13.12
CA ALA A 70 -5.78 12.67 13.77
C ALA A 70 -6.27 13.21 15.12
N GLY A 71 -5.38 13.85 15.91
CA GLY A 71 -5.77 14.52 17.15
C GLY A 71 -6.46 13.60 18.17
N GLY A 72 -6.15 12.30 18.12
CA GLY A 72 -6.80 11.25 18.93
C GLY A 72 -8.13 10.72 18.38
N THR A 73 -8.55 11.15 17.19
CA THR A 73 -9.71 10.60 16.47
C THR A 73 -9.30 9.49 15.50
N PRO A 74 -10.21 8.56 15.14
CA PRO A 74 -9.93 7.56 14.11
C PRO A 74 -9.60 8.22 12.77
N PHE A 75 -8.36 8.02 12.31
CA PHE A 75 -7.88 8.45 11.00
C PHE A 75 -6.79 7.48 10.56
N GLU A 76 -7.05 6.63 9.56
CA GLU A 76 -6.15 5.54 9.16
C GLU A 76 -4.96 6.07 8.34
N PHE A 77 -3.78 5.48 8.54
CA PHE A 77 -2.58 5.76 7.75
C PHE A 77 -2.29 4.59 6.80
N GLY A 78 -2.29 4.86 5.51
CA GLY A 78 -2.16 3.85 4.46
C GLY A 78 -0.87 3.98 3.67
N LEU A 79 -0.28 2.85 3.29
CA LEU A 79 0.79 2.78 2.27
C LEU A 79 0.45 1.75 1.19
N ALA A 80 0.72 2.06 -0.07
CA ALA A 80 0.94 1.04 -1.10
C ALA A 80 2.41 0.61 -1.08
N ILE A 81 2.66 -0.70 -1.01
CA ILE A 81 4.00 -1.26 -0.92
C ILE A 81 4.19 -2.40 -1.94
N PRO A 82 5.36 -2.51 -2.58
CA PRO A 82 5.66 -3.66 -3.41
C PRO A 82 5.91 -4.91 -2.55
N PHE A 83 5.56 -6.08 -3.07
CA PHE A 83 5.66 -7.37 -2.36
C PHE A 83 7.11 -7.84 -2.09
N TRP A 84 8.13 -7.12 -2.57
CA TRP A 84 9.53 -7.58 -2.52
C TRP A 84 10.40 -6.80 -1.53
N TRP A 85 9.81 -5.92 -0.72
CA TRP A 85 10.50 -5.20 0.36
C TRP A 85 10.66 -6.02 1.65
N ASP A 86 10.18 -7.26 1.66
CA ASP A 86 9.98 -8.16 2.80
C ASP A 86 11.11 -9.21 2.97
N ARG A 87 12.07 -9.29 2.05
CA ARG A 87 12.96 -10.46 1.95
C ARG A 87 14.36 -10.17 1.47
N ASP A 88 15.27 -11.12 1.62
CA ASP A 88 16.50 -11.16 0.83
C ASP A 88 16.19 -11.42 -0.65
N GLY A 89 16.75 -10.61 -1.54
CA GLY A 89 16.59 -10.73 -2.98
C GLY A 89 17.25 -9.56 -3.72
N PRO A 90 17.52 -9.69 -5.03
CA PRO A 90 18.23 -8.66 -5.80
C PRO A 90 17.50 -7.32 -5.84
N ASP A 91 16.17 -7.34 -5.70
CA ASP A 91 15.32 -6.15 -5.72
C ASP A 91 14.96 -5.64 -4.32
N SER A 92 15.41 -6.34 -3.27
CA SER A 92 15.13 -5.94 -1.90
C SER A 92 16.03 -4.81 -1.45
N VAL A 93 15.49 -3.95 -0.61
CA VAL A 93 16.20 -2.80 -0.07
C VAL A 93 16.37 -2.97 1.41
N PHE A 94 17.63 -3.06 1.82
CA PHE A 94 18.03 -3.06 3.21
C PHE A 94 18.40 -1.64 3.61
N VAL A 95 17.83 -1.19 4.71
CA VAL A 95 18.14 0.10 5.31
C VAL A 95 18.58 -0.12 6.74
N SER A 96 19.49 0.73 7.22
CA SER A 96 19.91 0.74 8.62
C SER A 96 19.00 1.67 9.41
N ALA A 97 18.27 1.13 10.37
CA ALA A 97 17.51 1.89 11.36
C ALA A 97 18.06 1.51 12.75
N GLY A 98 18.50 2.50 13.54
CA GLY A 98 19.09 2.23 14.86
C GLY A 98 20.37 1.37 14.84
N GLY A 99 21.14 1.39 13.73
CA GLY A 99 22.40 0.65 13.60
C GLY A 99 22.27 -0.81 13.16
N THR A 100 21.04 -1.32 12.96
CA THR A 100 20.80 -2.67 12.43
C THR A 100 20.28 -2.58 10.99
N GLU A 101 20.88 -3.32 10.05
CA GLU A 101 20.31 -3.45 8.71
C GLU A 101 19.11 -4.41 8.73
N SER A 102 18.02 -4.01 8.09
CA SER A 102 16.82 -4.83 7.94
C SER A 102 16.13 -4.52 6.61
N PRO A 103 15.30 -5.43 6.08
CA PRO A 103 14.48 -5.15 4.91
C PRO A 103 13.62 -3.90 5.16
N LEU A 104 13.42 -3.08 4.13
CA LEU A 104 12.69 -1.82 4.22
C LEU A 104 11.28 -2.01 4.82
N LEU A 105 10.59 -3.10 4.46
CA LEU A 105 9.30 -3.43 5.09
C LEU A 105 9.42 -3.61 6.60
N GLY A 106 10.46 -4.31 7.07
CA GLY A 106 10.71 -4.51 8.49
C GLY A 106 10.93 -3.19 9.24
N CYS A 107 11.68 -2.27 8.66
CA CYS A 107 11.89 -0.94 9.23
C CYS A 107 10.58 -0.12 9.29
N LEU A 108 9.75 -0.16 8.24
CA LEU A 108 8.44 0.51 8.25
C LEU A 108 7.52 -0.08 9.32
N LEU A 109 7.45 -1.41 9.42
CA LEU A 109 6.63 -2.11 10.41
C LEU A 109 7.09 -1.83 11.84
N GLN A 110 8.39 -1.61 12.07
CA GLN A 110 8.90 -1.17 13.36
C GLN A 110 8.37 0.23 13.71
N GLU A 111 8.42 1.19 12.78
CA GLU A 111 7.86 2.54 13.01
C GLU A 111 6.38 2.50 13.38
N PHE A 112 5.61 1.61 12.73
CA PHE A 112 4.20 1.43 13.08
C PHE A 112 4.01 0.74 14.43
N ALA A 113 4.80 -0.28 14.75
CA ALA A 113 4.69 -0.99 16.03
C ALA A 113 5.01 -0.10 17.24
N GLU A 114 5.86 0.91 17.06
CA GLU A 114 6.17 1.94 18.06
C GLU A 114 5.03 2.96 18.24
N ARG A 115 4.02 2.95 17.35
CA ARG A 115 2.86 3.85 17.35
C ARG A 115 1.53 3.07 17.41
N PRO A 116 1.23 2.37 18.52
CA PRO A 116 0.04 1.51 18.63
C PRO A 116 -1.29 2.27 18.57
N GLY A 117 -1.28 3.61 18.73
CA GLY A 117 -2.46 4.46 18.58
C GLY A 117 -2.81 4.80 17.12
N VAL A 118 -1.92 4.48 16.17
CA VAL A 118 -2.16 4.73 14.74
C VAL A 118 -2.61 3.43 14.09
N ALA A 119 -3.83 3.41 13.58
CA ALA A 119 -4.30 2.34 12.70
C ALA A 119 -3.62 2.48 11.33
N VAL A 120 -3.01 1.40 10.86
CA VAL A 120 -2.24 1.37 9.62
C VAL A 120 -2.79 0.30 8.69
N HIS A 121 -2.94 0.64 7.42
CA HIS A 121 -3.16 -0.35 6.35
C HIS A 121 -2.02 -0.36 5.33
N LEU A 122 -1.66 -1.55 4.88
CA LEU A 122 -0.68 -1.77 3.81
C LEU A 122 -1.39 -2.42 2.62
N ALA A 123 -1.44 -1.74 1.48
CA ALA A 123 -1.84 -2.32 0.22
C ALA A 123 -0.62 -2.96 -0.45
N ALA A 124 -0.46 -4.27 -0.28
CA ALA A 124 0.64 -5.02 -0.88
C ALA A 124 0.36 -5.25 -2.36
N MET A 125 1.19 -4.70 -3.25
CA MET A 125 1.11 -4.84 -4.71
C MET A 125 1.57 -6.22 -5.18
N ALA A 126 0.89 -7.26 -4.69
CA ALA A 126 1.16 -8.68 -4.93
C ALA A 126 0.43 -9.20 -6.18
N TYR A 127 0.55 -8.46 -7.28
CA TYR A 127 -0.25 -8.68 -8.47
C TYR A 127 0.09 -9.99 -9.19
N ARG A 128 -0.87 -10.91 -9.25
CA ARG A 128 -0.83 -12.14 -10.06
C ARG A 128 -2.23 -12.44 -10.58
N THR A 129 -2.28 -13.15 -11.69
CA THR A 129 -3.54 -13.67 -12.27
C THR A 129 -4.02 -14.96 -11.60
N HIS A 130 -3.21 -15.56 -10.74
CA HIS A 130 -3.54 -16.75 -9.96
C HIS A 130 -3.36 -16.52 -8.46
N ALA A 131 -4.36 -16.94 -7.69
CA ALA A 131 -4.40 -16.74 -6.25
C ALA A 131 -3.58 -17.75 -5.45
N LEU A 132 -3.43 -18.99 -5.93
CA LEU A 132 -2.81 -20.09 -5.18
C LEU A 132 -1.64 -20.73 -5.93
N GLY A 133 -0.73 -21.37 -5.20
CA GLY A 133 0.43 -22.08 -5.74
C GLY A 133 1.69 -21.20 -5.80
N PRO A 134 2.78 -21.70 -6.42
CA PRO A 134 4.03 -20.96 -6.50
C PRO A 134 3.87 -19.62 -7.21
N ASN A 135 4.54 -18.59 -6.69
CA ASN A 135 4.52 -17.23 -7.25
C ASN A 135 3.10 -16.66 -7.46
N SER A 136 2.12 -17.09 -6.66
CA SER A 136 0.75 -16.58 -6.63
C SER A 136 0.63 -15.37 -5.71
N SER A 137 -0.49 -14.65 -5.76
CA SER A 137 -0.76 -13.53 -4.86
C SER A 137 -0.67 -13.93 -3.38
N THR A 138 -1.19 -15.11 -2.98
CA THR A 138 -1.07 -15.54 -1.59
C THR A 138 0.37 -15.90 -1.23
N ALA A 139 1.10 -16.60 -2.11
CA ALA A 139 2.47 -16.99 -1.85
C ALA A 139 3.41 -15.79 -1.67
N ILE A 140 3.21 -14.73 -2.44
CA ILE A 140 4.06 -13.53 -2.39
C ILE A 140 3.57 -12.46 -1.41
N SER A 141 2.39 -12.62 -0.79
CA SER A 141 1.91 -11.75 0.31
C SER A 141 2.09 -12.33 1.71
N GLN A 142 2.58 -13.58 1.78
CA GLN A 142 2.60 -14.34 3.03
C GLN A 142 3.45 -13.63 4.09
N ARG A 143 4.59 -13.07 3.70
CA ARG A 143 5.54 -12.45 4.62
C ARG A 143 5.09 -11.07 5.07
N GLU A 144 4.42 -10.29 4.23
CA GLU A 144 3.78 -9.03 4.62
C GLU A 144 2.78 -9.28 5.75
N ILE A 145 1.90 -10.28 5.57
CA ILE A 145 0.89 -10.66 6.56
C ILE A 145 1.56 -11.18 7.84
N ASP A 146 2.52 -12.11 7.73
CA ASP A 146 3.25 -12.68 8.86
C ASP A 146 4.01 -11.62 9.68
N THR A 147 4.61 -10.64 9.00
CA THR A 147 5.38 -9.58 9.66
C THR A 147 4.44 -8.57 10.31
N ALA A 148 3.32 -8.22 9.67
CA ALA A 148 2.30 -7.33 10.24
C ALA A 148 1.61 -7.93 11.49
N GLU A 149 1.46 -9.25 11.62
CA GLU A 149 0.91 -9.87 12.84
C GLU A 149 1.80 -9.59 14.08
N ARG A 150 3.08 -9.29 13.88
CA ARG A 150 4.01 -8.94 14.97
C ARG A 150 3.81 -7.52 15.49
N CYS A 151 3.10 -6.67 14.75
CA CYS A 151 2.81 -5.27 15.11
C CYS A 151 1.62 -5.14 16.09
N ARG A 152 1.29 -6.16 16.89
CA ARG A 152 0.27 -6.08 17.95
C ARG A 152 -1.13 -5.60 17.49
N GLY A 153 -1.44 -5.78 16.20
CA GLY A 153 -2.78 -5.53 15.64
C GLY A 153 -3.05 -4.12 15.13
N ASN A 154 -2.09 -3.18 15.17
CA ASN A 154 -2.30 -1.85 14.59
C ASN A 154 -2.05 -1.81 13.07
N VAL A 155 -1.39 -2.82 12.51
CA VAL A 155 -1.15 -2.95 11.06
C VAL A 155 -2.04 -4.04 10.47
N ARG A 156 -2.78 -3.69 9.40
CA ARG A 156 -3.49 -4.64 8.56
C ARG A 156 -3.02 -4.57 7.10
N VAL A 157 -3.18 -5.65 6.36
CA VAL A 157 -2.64 -5.85 5.01
C VAL A 157 -3.76 -6.22 4.05
N TRP A 158 -3.89 -5.42 2.99
CA TRP A 158 -4.71 -5.71 1.82
C TRP A 158 -3.82 -6.35 0.74
N VAL A 159 -4.28 -7.45 0.15
CA VAL A 159 -3.58 -8.11 -0.96
C VAL A 159 -4.06 -7.52 -2.28
N GLY A 160 -3.16 -6.92 -3.04
CA GLY A 160 -3.46 -6.25 -4.30
C GLY A 160 -3.66 -7.20 -5.48
N LEU A 161 -4.67 -6.93 -6.30
CA LEU A 161 -4.84 -7.47 -7.66
C LEU A 161 -4.91 -6.32 -8.68
N GLU A 162 -4.47 -6.57 -9.91
CA GLU A 162 -4.33 -5.57 -10.96
C GLU A 162 -5.22 -5.88 -12.17
N SER A 163 -5.76 -4.85 -12.81
CA SER A 163 -6.71 -4.94 -13.93
C SER A 163 -6.43 -3.93 -15.05
N THR A 164 -5.46 -3.05 -14.87
CA THR A 164 -5.00 -2.12 -15.90
C THR A 164 -4.17 -2.83 -16.96
N LYS A 165 -4.08 -2.23 -18.14
CA LYS A 165 -3.24 -2.73 -19.23
C LYS A 165 -1.77 -2.53 -18.85
N THR A 166 -1.15 -3.58 -18.32
CA THR A 166 0.25 -3.61 -17.92
C THR A 166 0.90 -4.95 -18.31
N GLU A 167 2.21 -4.99 -18.31
CA GLU A 167 2.99 -6.19 -18.63
C GLU A 167 3.84 -6.62 -17.42
N PRO A 168 4.08 -7.93 -17.25
CA PRO A 168 3.60 -9.03 -18.10
C PRO A 168 2.11 -9.37 -17.88
N ALA A 169 1.46 -10.00 -18.85
CA ALA A 169 0.08 -10.49 -18.70
C ALA A 169 -0.17 -11.35 -17.45
N SER A 170 0.87 -12.00 -16.89
CA SER A 170 0.76 -12.79 -15.67
C SER A 170 0.46 -11.99 -14.40
N ILE A 171 0.63 -10.66 -14.43
CA ILE A 171 0.36 -9.77 -13.29
C ILE A 171 -0.92 -8.95 -13.42
N THR A 172 -1.73 -9.11 -14.46
CA THR A 172 -2.96 -8.32 -14.63
C THR A 172 -4.12 -9.12 -15.19
N PHE A 173 -5.33 -8.81 -14.71
CA PHE A 173 -6.59 -9.32 -15.25
C PHE A 173 -7.07 -8.53 -16.48
N TYR A 174 -6.28 -7.60 -17.00
CA TYR A 174 -6.61 -6.91 -18.25
C TYR A 174 -6.82 -7.91 -19.40
N GLY A 175 -7.93 -7.75 -20.14
CA GLY A 175 -8.35 -8.68 -21.19
C GLY A 175 -8.97 -9.99 -20.68
N GLY A 176 -9.03 -10.19 -19.36
CA GLY A 176 -9.74 -11.29 -18.71
C GLY A 176 -11.22 -11.00 -18.47
N THR A 177 -11.82 -11.73 -17.52
CA THR A 177 -13.23 -11.57 -17.13
C THR A 177 -13.36 -11.15 -15.68
N TRP A 178 -14.45 -10.45 -15.34
CA TRP A 178 -14.81 -10.20 -13.94
C TRP A 178 -14.88 -11.49 -13.11
N ALA A 179 -15.44 -12.57 -13.68
CA ALA A 179 -15.53 -13.86 -12.99
C ALA A 179 -14.15 -14.41 -12.62
N ALA A 180 -13.14 -14.26 -13.48
CA ALA A 180 -11.76 -14.67 -13.20
C ALA A 180 -11.15 -13.86 -12.05
N LEU A 181 -11.28 -12.53 -12.08
CA LEU A 181 -10.77 -11.65 -11.02
C LEU A 181 -11.48 -11.93 -9.69
N ALA A 182 -12.82 -12.01 -9.69
CA ALA A 182 -13.62 -12.28 -8.50
C ALA A 182 -13.29 -13.65 -7.89
N ASN A 183 -13.07 -14.67 -8.73
CA ASN A 183 -12.66 -15.99 -8.26
C ASN A 183 -11.24 -15.97 -7.65
N ALA A 184 -10.31 -15.19 -8.20
CA ALA A 184 -8.99 -15.01 -7.62
C ALA A 184 -9.08 -14.29 -6.26
N ALA A 185 -9.83 -13.18 -6.18
CA ALA A 185 -10.05 -12.45 -4.94
C ALA A 185 -10.64 -13.34 -3.84
N ALA A 186 -11.70 -14.10 -4.15
CA ALA A 186 -12.32 -15.02 -3.19
C ALA A 186 -11.38 -16.15 -2.74
N GLN A 187 -10.43 -16.58 -3.58
CA GLN A 187 -9.40 -17.54 -3.18
C GLN A 187 -8.37 -16.92 -2.22
N VAL A 188 -7.97 -15.67 -2.45
CA VAL A 188 -7.09 -14.93 -1.54
C VAL A 188 -7.78 -14.74 -0.19
N ASP A 189 -9.04 -14.29 -0.17
CA ASP A 189 -9.83 -14.13 1.05
C ASP A 189 -9.90 -15.43 1.85
N ARG A 190 -10.25 -16.55 1.19
CA ARG A 190 -10.32 -17.87 1.84
C ARG A 190 -8.99 -18.34 2.39
N PHE A 191 -7.89 -18.05 1.69
CA PHE A 191 -6.55 -18.46 2.11
C PHE A 191 -6.11 -17.72 3.39
N PHE A 192 -6.44 -16.44 3.51
CA PHE A 192 -6.04 -15.61 4.66
C PHE A 192 -7.13 -15.37 5.72
N ALA A 193 -8.32 -15.97 5.59
CA ALA A 193 -9.47 -15.73 6.47
C ALA A 193 -9.19 -15.86 7.98
N GLY A 194 -8.20 -16.66 8.39
CA GLY A 194 -7.80 -16.83 9.80
C GLY A 194 -6.68 -15.90 10.29
N ARG A 195 -6.12 -15.05 9.42
CA ARG A 195 -4.96 -14.19 9.73
C ARG A 195 -5.41 -12.85 10.27
N LYS A 196 -4.90 -12.46 11.44
CA LYS A 196 -5.39 -11.25 12.15
C LYS A 196 -4.99 -9.96 11.45
N SER A 197 -3.84 -9.96 10.79
CA SER A 197 -3.35 -8.81 10.02
C SER A 197 -3.94 -8.74 8.62
N TYR A 198 -4.76 -9.69 8.17
CA TYR A 198 -5.35 -9.63 6.83
C TYR A 198 -6.60 -8.74 6.82
N ALA A 199 -6.70 -7.83 5.85
CA ALA A 199 -7.81 -6.89 5.71
C ALA A 199 -8.73 -7.16 4.51
N GLY A 200 -8.29 -7.97 3.54
CA GLY A 200 -9.04 -8.25 2.31
C GLY A 200 -8.21 -8.07 1.05
N VAL A 201 -8.90 -7.91 -0.08
CA VAL A 201 -8.29 -7.71 -1.41
C VAL A 201 -8.45 -6.26 -1.87
N ALA A 202 -7.35 -5.63 -2.28
CA ALA A 202 -7.35 -4.32 -2.93
C ALA A 202 -7.32 -4.48 -4.46
N LEU A 203 -8.15 -3.73 -5.19
CA LEU A 203 -8.24 -3.82 -6.64
C LEU A 203 -7.69 -2.55 -7.31
N HIS A 204 -6.59 -2.68 -8.02
CA HIS A 204 -6.08 -1.65 -8.92
C HIS A 204 -6.57 -1.98 -10.34
N HIS A 205 -7.26 -1.13 -11.08
CA HIS A 205 -7.71 0.24 -10.82
C HIS A 205 -9.24 0.34 -11.04
N TYR A 206 -9.93 1.25 -10.34
CA TYR A 206 -11.39 1.38 -10.40
C TYR A 206 -11.94 1.45 -11.84
N ARG A 207 -11.34 2.27 -12.71
CA ARG A 207 -11.83 2.39 -14.10
C ARG A 207 -11.67 1.11 -14.92
N SER A 208 -10.61 0.33 -14.71
CA SER A 208 -10.45 -0.96 -15.41
C SER A 208 -11.34 -2.04 -14.82
N LEU A 209 -11.60 -1.99 -13.52
CA LEU A 209 -12.56 -2.84 -12.84
C LEU A 209 -13.99 -2.66 -13.40
N VAL A 210 -14.45 -1.41 -13.52
CA VAL A 210 -15.77 -1.08 -14.10
C VAL A 210 -15.90 -1.64 -15.53
N ARG A 211 -14.83 -1.51 -16.34
CA ARG A 211 -14.78 -2.11 -17.69
C ARG A 211 -14.88 -3.63 -17.67
N LEU A 212 -14.17 -4.30 -16.75
CA LEU A 212 -14.21 -5.76 -16.61
C LEU A 212 -15.60 -6.28 -16.20
N GLN A 213 -16.36 -5.49 -15.44
CA GLN A 213 -17.73 -5.81 -15.04
C GLN A 213 -18.76 -5.62 -16.17
N GLY A 214 -18.35 -5.10 -17.32
CA GLY A 214 -19.26 -4.80 -18.44
C GLY A 214 -20.18 -3.61 -18.16
N ALA A 215 -19.90 -2.83 -17.12
CA ALA A 215 -20.64 -1.61 -16.83
C ALA A 215 -20.21 -0.49 -17.79
N PRO A 216 -21.14 0.33 -18.31
CA PRO A 216 -20.78 1.49 -19.11
C PRO A 216 -19.91 2.43 -18.26
N VAL A 217 -18.67 2.68 -18.70
CA VAL A 217 -17.86 3.75 -18.11
C VAL A 217 -18.49 5.06 -18.56
N GLU A 218 -19.11 5.79 -17.63
CA GLU A 218 -19.51 7.17 -17.91
C GLU A 218 -18.28 7.93 -18.40
N ARG A 219 -18.36 8.42 -19.65
CA ARG A 219 -17.35 9.31 -20.20
C ARG A 219 -17.45 10.63 -19.46
N THR A 220 -16.64 10.84 -18.44
CA THR A 220 -16.28 12.21 -18.06
C THR A 220 -15.23 12.68 -19.06
N GLU A 221 -15.70 13.43 -20.05
CA GLU A 221 -14.87 14.34 -20.85
C GLU A 221 -14.20 15.38 -19.93
N GLY A 222 -12.97 15.78 -20.27
CA GLY A 222 -12.19 16.81 -19.58
C GLY A 222 -11.23 16.23 -18.52
N GLY A 223 -9.90 16.24 -18.66
CA GLY A 223 -9.09 17.15 -19.46
C GLY A 223 -8.99 18.51 -18.78
N ILE A 224 -8.28 18.58 -17.66
CA ILE A 224 -7.46 19.72 -17.24
C ILE A 224 -6.21 19.14 -16.56
#